data_AF-X0YYQ0-F1
#
_entry.id   AF-X0YYQ0-F1
#
_cell.length_a   1.000
_cell.length_b   1.000
_cell.length_c   1.000
_cell.angle_alpha   90.00
_cell.angle_beta   90.00
_cell.angle_gamma   90.00
#
_symmetry.space_group_name_H-M   'P 1'
#
loop_
_entity.id
_entity.type
_entity.pdbx_description
1 polymer ?
#
loop_
_entity_poly.entity_id
_entity_poly.type
_entity_poly.pdbx_seq_one_letter_code
_entity_poly.pdbx_strand_id
1 'polypeptide(L)' 'MVRSVIKTEKGFVIVFDEKGEQVPEYQGQYEEVKDKILRDAPPDATFCHVVTSLRAIPREEW' A
#
# COMPACT_ATOMS: atom_id res chain seq x y z
N MET A 1 13.86 -5.24 1.48
CA MET A 1 13.97 -3.77 1.60
C MET A 1 12.66 -3.18 1.10
N VAL A 2 12.14 -2.09 1.71
CA VAL A 2 10.89 -1.47 1.24
C VAL A 2 11.09 -0.95 -0.19
N ARG A 3 10.27 -1.39 -1.15
CA ARG A 3 10.33 -0.94 -2.55
C ARG A 3 9.12 -0.12 -2.95
N SER A 4 7.93 -0.62 -2.64
CA SER A 4 6.66 0.02 -3.00
C SER A 4 5.71 0.02 -1.82
N VAL A 5 5.13 1.16 -1.51
CA VAL A 5 4.18 1.37 -0.41
C VAL A 5 2.87 1.83 -1.02
N ILE A 6 1.78 1.12 -0.74
CA ILE A 6 0.45 1.43 -1.25
C ILE A 6 -0.46 1.74 -0.07
N LYS A 7 -0.97 2.97 0.01
CA LYS A 7 -1.99 3.37 0.98
C LYS A 7 -3.37 3.42 0.32
N THR A 8 -4.34 2.72 0.88
CA THR A 8 -5.74 2.76 0.44
C THR A 8 -6.47 3.98 1.01
N GLU A 9 -7.61 4.36 0.44
CA GLU A 9 -8.47 5.42 0.99
C GLU A 9 -8.87 5.19 2.46
N LYS A 10 -9.05 3.92 2.85
CA LYS A 10 -9.39 3.54 4.23
C LYS A 10 -8.20 3.56 5.18
N GLY A 11 -7.03 4.02 4.71
CA GLY A 11 -5.82 4.13 5.52
C GLY A 11 -5.04 2.82 5.67
N PHE A 12 -5.50 1.70 5.11
CA PHE A 12 -4.71 0.46 5.13
C PHE A 12 -3.51 0.56 4.18
N VAL A 13 -2.35 0.08 4.62
CA VAL A 13 -1.08 0.13 3.90
C VAL A 13 -0.61 -1.29 3.55
N ILE A 14 -0.18 -1.46 2.30
CA ILE A 14 0.42 -2.68 1.75
C ILE A 14 1.82 -2.33 1.27
N VAL A 15 2.83 -3.13 1.62
CA VAL A 15 4.23 -2.87 1.28
C VAL A 15 4.82 -4.06 0.55
N PHE A 16 5.54 -3.78 -0.53
CA PHE A 16 6.26 -4.75 -1.32
C PHE A 16 7.76 -4.48 -1.28
N ASP A 17 8.55 -5.55 -1.37
CA ASP A 17 9.99 -5.46 -1.53
C ASP A 17 10.42 -5.45 -3.01
N GLU A 18 11.74 -5.48 -3.24
CA GLU A 18 12.35 -5.44 -4.57
C GLU A 18 11.99 -6.64 -5.45
N LYS A 19 11.58 -7.77 -4.85
CA LYS A 19 11.12 -8.96 -5.57
C LYS A 19 9.62 -8.92 -5.85
N GLY A 20 8.92 -7.88 -5.38
CA GLY A 20 7.47 -7.80 -5.44
C GLY A 20 6.79 -8.68 -4.38
N GLU A 21 7.50 -9.13 -3.35
CA GLU A 21 6.93 -9.90 -2.25
C GLU A 21 6.34 -8.95 -1.21
N GLN A 22 5.19 -9.29 -0.63
CA GLN A 22 4.62 -8.52 0.48
C GLN A 22 5.56 -8.58 1.69
N VAL A 23 5.68 -7.47 2.41
CA VAL A 23 6.50 -7.38 3.63
C VAL A 23 5.57 -7.17 4.83
N PRO A 24 5.12 -8.24 5.51
CA PRO A 24 4.06 -8.18 6.52
C PRO A 24 4.32 -7.21 7.66
N GLU A 25 5.59 -7.03 8.02
CA GLU A 25 6.05 -6.16 9.09
C GLU A 25 5.69 -4.67 8.90
N TYR A 26 5.45 -4.25 7.66
CA TYR A 26 5.07 -2.88 7.31
C TYR A 26 3.62 -2.76 6.83
N GLN A 27 2.82 -3.83 6.94
CA GLN A 27 1.41 -3.83 6.56
C GLN A 27 0.53 -3.53 7.78
N GLY A 28 -0.52 -2.75 7.59
CA GLY A 28 -1.41 -2.37 8.69
C GLY A 28 -2.12 -1.04 8.46
N GLN A 29 -2.70 -0.49 9.52
CA GLN A 29 -3.27 0.87 9.43
C GLN A 29 -2.14 1.89 9.33
N TYR A 30 -2.33 2.90 8.48
CA TYR A 30 -1.32 3.92 8.19
C TYR A 30 -0.73 4.54 9.47
N GLU A 31 -1.56 4.85 10.46
CA GLU A 31 -1.10 5.43 11.72
C GLU A 31 -0.19 4.50 12.52
N GLU A 32 -0.32 3.19 12.36
CA GLU A 32 0.49 2.18 13.07
C GLU A 32 1.84 1.94 12.39
N VAL A 33 1.91 2.10 11.06
CA VAL A 33 3.08 1.70 10.27
C VAL A 33 3.85 2.86 9.64
N LYS A 34 3.28 4.07 9.55
CA LYS A 34 3.89 5.21 8.83
C LYS A 34 5.30 5.55 9.30
N ASP A 35 5.53 5.65 10.61
CA ASP A 35 6.80 6.13 11.15
C ASP A 35 7.91 5.09 10.93
N LYS A 36 7.52 3.81 10.98
CA LYS A 36 8.39 2.67 10.68
C LYS A 36 8.80 2.67 9.22
N ILE A 37 7.83 2.78 8.31
CA ILE A 37 8.08 2.81 6.86
C ILE A 37 8.95 4.01 6.50
N LEU A 38 8.66 5.21 7.00
CA LEU A 38 9.41 6.42 6.65
C LEU A 38 10.87 6.38 7.14
N ARG A 39 11.13 5.69 8.24
CA ARG A 39 12.49 5.49 8.74
C ARG A 39 13.26 4.45 7.93
N ASP A 40 12.60 3.37 7.53
CA ASP A 40 13.25 2.18 7.00
C ASP A 40 13.22 2.11 5.44
N ALA A 41 12.43 2.98 4.79
CA ALA A 41 12.36 3.08 3.34
C ALA A 41 13.58 3.78 2.72
N PRO A 42 14.22 3.20 1.68
CA PRO A 42 15.29 3.87 0.97
C PRO A 42 14.78 5.08 0.17
N PRO A 43 15.66 6.03 -0.19
CA PRO A 43 15.26 7.24 -0.92
C PRO A 43 14.59 7.02 -2.28
N ASP A 44 14.80 5.85 -2.89
CA ASP A 44 14.23 5.47 -4.19
C ASP A 44 12.95 4.61 -4.07
N ALA A 45 12.43 4.41 -2.86
CA ALA A 45 11.16 3.71 -2.66
C ALA A 45 9.98 4.52 -3.23
N THR A 46 9.02 3.80 -3.82
CA THR A 46 7.82 4.41 -4.42
C THR A 46 6.65 4.40 -3.44
N PHE A 47 5.99 5.54 -3.29
CA PHE A 47 4.80 5.69 -2.44
C PHE A 47 3.59 6.00 -3.32
N CYS A 48 2.56 5.16 -3.23
CA CYS A 48 1.34 5.23 -4.02
C CYS A 48 0.12 5.35 -3.12
N HIS A 49 -0.85 6.17 -3.52
CA HIS A 49 -2.18 6.19 -2.93
C HIS A 49 -3.17 5.54 -3.91
N VAL A 50 -3.90 4.53 -3.44
CA VAL A 50 -5.08 4.01 -4.15
C VAL A 50 -6.25 4.88 -3.74
N VAL A 51 -6.65 5.76 -4.65
CA VAL A 51 -7.91 6.49 -4.62
C VAL A 51 -8.82 5.77 -5.62
N THR A 52 -9.90 5.15 -5.17
CA THR A 52 -10.81 4.41 -6.06
C THR A 52 -12.26 4.71 -5.77
N SER A 53 -12.96 5.25 -6.76
CA SER A 53 -14.36 4.89 -6.96
C SER A 53 -14.43 3.50 -7.61
N LEU A 54 -14.61 2.47 -6.81
CA LEU A 54 -15.01 1.13 -7.26
C LEU A 54 -16.54 1.11 -7.41
N ARG A 55 -17.05 0.91 -8.64
CA ARG A 55 -18.49 0.71 -8.89
C ARG A 55 -18.76 -0.74 -9.28
N ALA A 56 -19.57 -1.42 -8.49
CA ALA A 56 -20.17 -2.69 -8.87
C ALA A 56 -21.32 -2.43 -9.85
N ILE A 57 -21.36 -3.19 -10.96
CA ILE A 57 -22.46 -3.18 -11.92
C ILE A 57 -23.14 -4.55 -11.93
N PRO A 58 -24.46 -4.64 -12.20
CA PRO A 58 -25.17 -5.91 -12.30
C PRO A 58 -24.51 -6.83 -13.34
N ARG A 59 -24.60 -8.15 -13.16
CA ARG A 59 -23.92 -9.13 -14.02
C ARG A 59 -24.40 -9.10 -15.47
N GLU A 60 -25.62 -8.65 -15.72
CA GLU A 60 -26.14 -8.46 -17.07
C GLU A 60 -25.55 -7.23 -17.78
N GLU A 61 -24.97 -6.28 -17.03
CA GLU A 61 -24.34 -5.06 -17.54
C GLU A 61 -22.81 -5.07 -17.40
N TRP A 62 -22.20 -6.20 -17.02
CA TRP A 62 -20.76 -6.37 -17.08
C TRP A 62 -20.22 -6.40 -18.51
#